data_AF-A0A2W5QKB5-F1
#
_entry.id   AF-A0A2W5QKB5-F1
#
_cell.length_a   1.000
_cell.length_b   1.000
_cell.length_c   1.000
_cell.angle_alpha   90.00
_cell.angle_beta   90.00
_cell.angle_gamma   90.00
#
_symmetry.space_group_name_H-M   'P 1'
#
loop_
_entity.id
_entity.type
_entity.pdbx_description
1 polymer ?
#
loop_
_entity_poly.entity_id
_entity_poly.type
_entity_poly.pdbx_seq_one_letter_code
_entity_poly.pdbx_strand_id
1 'polypeptide(L)'
;MSYLIFENRTAARTRSRNAYAPLRPDDEPDTGAVTVALWSSVHHPSDGRAALLIPTTPEQAGLGISQAQYDALLTEDERAALIPDLPAEWKPE
;
A
#
# COMPACT_ATOMS: atom_id res chain seq x y z
N MET A 1 -10.85 -2.85 -4.83
CA MET A 1 -9.41 -2.87 -4.52
C MET A 1 -8.67 -2.70 -5.84
N SER A 2 -7.53 -2.04 -5.83
CA SER A 2 -6.66 -1.84 -6.99
C SER A 2 -5.23 -2.17 -6.63
N TYR A 3 -4.34 -2.26 -7.62
CA TYR A 3 -2.94 -2.62 -7.42
C TYR A 3 -2.00 -1.59 -8.00
N LEU A 4 -0.88 -1.38 -7.32
CA LEU A 4 0.21 -0.52 -7.79
C LEU A 4 1.51 -1.33 -7.82
N ILE A 5 2.11 -1.49 -8.99
CA ILE A 5 3.30 -2.33 -9.20
C ILE A 5 4.58 -1.53 -8.96
N PHE A 6 5.51 -2.14 -8.23
CA PHE A 6 6.84 -1.61 -7.93
C PHE A 6 7.92 -2.59 -8.41
N GLU A 7 9.11 -2.05 -8.62
CA GLU A 7 10.29 -2.81 -9.04
C GLU A 7 10.68 -3.94 -8.07
N ASN A 8 10.42 -3.78 -6.77
CA ASN A 8 10.75 -4.78 -5.76
C ASN A 8 9.93 -4.58 -4.46
N ARG A 9 9.99 -5.59 -3.58
CA ARG A 9 9.33 -5.57 -2.27
C ARG A 9 9.75 -4.40 -1.38
N THR A 10 11.01 -3.98 -1.45
CA THR A 10 11.53 -2.86 -0.65
C THR A 10 10.90 -1.54 -1.07
N ALA A 11 10.75 -1.31 -2.38
CA ALA A 11 10.09 -0.12 -2.93
C ALA A 11 8.61 -0.08 -2.53
N ALA A 12 7.88 -1.19 -2.72
CA ALA A 12 6.48 -1.30 -2.29
C ALA A 12 6.31 -1.03 -0.78
N ARG A 13 7.14 -1.67 0.06
CA ARG A 13 7.06 -1.50 1.52
C ARG A 13 7.42 -0.09 1.96
N THR A 14 8.47 0.51 1.37
CA THR A 14 8.86 1.89 1.65
C THR A 14 7.75 2.86 1.26
N ARG A 15 7.10 2.65 0.11
CA ARG A 15 6.02 3.51 -0.32
C ARG A 15 4.79 3.43 0.60
N SER A 16 4.43 2.22 1.00
CA SER A 16 3.36 1.94 1.96
C SER A 16 3.64 2.55 3.34
N ARG A 17 4.90 2.54 3.79
CA ARG A 17 5.35 3.24 5.01
C ARG A 17 5.20 4.74 4.91
N ASN A 18 5.64 5.31 3.79
CA ASN A 18 5.60 6.75 3.58
C ASN A 18 4.15 7.26 3.50
N ALA A 19 3.23 6.46 2.96
CA ALA A 19 1.79 6.76 3.02
C ALA A 19 1.24 6.72 4.45
N TYR A 20 1.72 5.79 5.28
CA TYR A 20 1.25 5.65 6.66
C TYR A 20 1.85 6.69 7.62
N ALA A 21 3.08 7.14 7.37
CA ALA A 21 3.82 8.06 8.23
C ALA A 21 3.03 9.30 8.69
N PRO A 22 2.33 10.06 7.82
CA PRO A 22 1.55 11.22 8.25
C PRO A 22 0.26 10.86 9.00
N LEU A 23 -0.15 9.59 8.98
CA LEU A 23 -1.35 9.08 9.66
C LEU A 23 -1.03 8.44 11.02
N ARG A 24 0.26 8.18 11.32
CA ARG A 24 0.65 7.59 12.61
C ARG A 24 0.29 8.54 13.75
N PRO A 25 -0.42 8.07 14.79
CA PRO A 25 -0.57 8.85 16.02
C PRO A 25 0.80 9.08 16.68
N ASP A 26 1.04 10.30 17.17
CA ASP A 26 2.29 10.73 17.83
C ASP A 26 2.72 9.82 18.99
N ASP A 27 1.77 9.16 19.67
CA ASP A 27 1.98 8.34 20.86
C ASP A 27 2.28 6.85 20.57
N GLU A 28 2.34 6.40 19.31
CA GLU A 28 2.62 4.99 19.02
C GLU A 28 4.13 4.68 19.16
N PRO A 29 4.54 3.89 20.17
CA PRO A 29 5.95 3.63 20.42
C PRO A 29 6.54 2.82 19.26
N ASP A 30 7.72 3.24 18.78
CA ASP A 30 8.50 2.59 17.71
C ASP A 30 9.09 1.25 18.18
N THR A 31 8.23 0.37 18.65
CA THR A 31 8.54 -0.92 19.27
C THR A 31 8.72 -2.05 18.26
N GLY A 32 8.68 -1.73 16.95
CA GLY A 32 8.89 -2.70 15.87
C GLY A 32 7.76 -3.72 15.67
N ALA A 33 6.73 -3.72 16.53
CA ALA A 33 5.60 -4.66 16.49
C ALA A 33 4.35 -4.11 15.77
N VAL A 34 4.30 -2.80 15.51
CA VAL A 34 3.21 -2.11 14.80
C VAL A 34 3.33 -2.39 13.30
N THR A 35 2.22 -2.66 12.61
CA THR A 35 2.13 -2.88 11.17
C THR A 35 2.82 -1.74 10.42
N VAL A 36 4.09 -1.93 10.06
CA VAL A 36 4.96 -0.88 9.51
C VAL A 36 4.61 -0.58 8.04
N ALA A 37 3.35 -0.68 7.61
CA ALA A 37 2.91 -0.51 6.23
C ALA A 37 1.39 -0.34 6.22
N LEU A 38 0.89 0.68 5.51
CA LEU A 38 -0.54 0.92 5.34
C LEU A 38 -1.22 -0.17 4.50
N TRP A 39 -0.59 -0.51 3.38
CA TRP A 39 -1.09 -1.45 2.38
C TRP A 39 -0.30 -2.74 2.37
N SER A 40 -1.00 -3.86 2.16
CA SER A 40 -0.42 -5.18 1.96
C SER A 40 0.29 -5.28 0.61
N SER A 41 1.38 -6.05 0.55
CA SER A 41 2.13 -6.31 -0.68
C SER A 41 1.92 -7.74 -1.18
N VAL A 42 1.70 -7.89 -2.48
CA VAL A 42 1.69 -9.16 -3.21
C VAL A 42 3.02 -9.28 -3.97
N HIS A 43 3.65 -10.45 -3.95
CA HIS A 43 4.94 -10.65 -4.62
C HIS A 43 4.77 -11.38 -5.96
N HIS A 44 5.55 -10.96 -6.95
CA HIS A 44 5.62 -11.66 -8.22
C HIS A 44 6.67 -12.77 -8.15
N PRO A 45 6.30 -14.05 -8.38
CA PRO A 45 7.15 -15.19 -8.07
C PRO A 45 8.41 -15.30 -8.95
N SER A 46 8.47 -14.62 -10.09
CA SER A 46 9.48 -14.90 -11.12
C SER A 46 10.35 -13.72 -11.52
N ASP A 47 9.97 -12.48 -11.21
CA ASP A 47 10.73 -11.28 -11.61
C ASP A 47 11.09 -10.34 -10.44
N GLY A 48 10.71 -10.72 -9.21
CA GLY A 48 11.04 -9.97 -8.01
C GLY A 48 10.22 -8.70 -7.78
N ARG A 49 9.26 -8.37 -8.67
CA ARG A 49 8.37 -7.23 -8.49
C ARG A 49 7.42 -7.45 -7.33
N ALA A 50 6.89 -6.35 -6.81
CA ALA A 50 5.87 -6.37 -5.78
C ALA A 50 4.72 -5.41 -6.13
N ALA A 51 3.51 -5.75 -5.75
CA ALA A 51 2.33 -4.93 -5.97
C ALA A 51 1.72 -4.58 -4.61
N LEU A 52 1.42 -3.31 -4.39
CA LEU A 52 0.62 -2.91 -3.25
C LEU A 52 -0.85 -3.10 -3.56
N LEU A 53 -1.57 -3.79 -2.68
CA LEU A 53 -3.02 -3.86 -2.71
C LEU A 53 -3.56 -2.60 -2.05
N ILE A 54 -4.21 -1.76 -2.84
CA ILE A 54 -4.82 -0.51 -2.42
C ILE A 54 -6.33 -0.75 -2.25
N PRO A 55 -6.84 -0.78 -1.01
CA PRO A 55 -8.27 -0.78 -0.75
C PRO A 55 -8.95 0.42 -1.39
N THR A 56 -10.21 0.26 -1.79
CA THR A 56 -10.95 1.34 -2.47
C THR A 56 -11.43 2.40 -1.49
N THR A 57 -11.64 2.03 -0.22
CA THR A 57 -12.07 2.95 0.83
C THR A 57 -11.12 2.91 2.03
N PRO A 58 -11.01 4.00 2.81
CA PRO A 58 -10.24 4.02 4.05
C PRO A 58 -10.73 2.99 5.06
N GLU A 59 -12.03 2.70 5.11
CA GLU A 59 -12.60 1.68 6.01
C GLU A 59 -12.05 0.29 5.70
N GLN A 60 -11.91 -0.07 4.41
CA GLN A 60 -11.28 -1.32 3.99
C GLN A 60 -9.78 -1.36 4.33
N ALA A 61 -9.12 -0.21 4.40
CA ALA A 61 -7.75 -0.07 4.87
C ALA A 61 -7.65 -0.03 6.41
N GLY A 62 -8.77 -0.11 7.14
CA GLY A 62 -8.80 0.01 8.60
C GLY A 62 -8.50 1.41 9.12
N LEU A 63 -8.67 2.44 8.28
CA LEU A 63 -8.40 3.84 8.62
C LEU A 63 -9.68 4.59 8.97
N GLY A 64 -9.61 5.41 10.02
CA GLY A 64 -10.67 6.35 10.42
C GLY A 64 -10.58 7.72 9.73
N ILE A 65 -10.17 7.78 8.47
CA ILE A 65 -10.01 9.04 7.71
C ILE A 65 -11.08 9.17 6.61
N SER A 66 -11.27 10.38 6.09
CA SER A 66 -12.18 10.61 4.95
C SER A 66 -11.61 10.04 3.64
N GLN A 67 -12.49 9.74 2.68
CA GLN A 67 -12.08 9.28 1.34
C GLN A 67 -11.11 10.28 0.66
N ALA A 68 -11.36 11.58 0.78
CA ALA A 68 -10.48 12.60 0.18
C ALA A 68 -9.07 12.58 0.77
N GLN A 69 -8.93 12.36 2.08
CA GLN A 69 -7.62 12.20 2.72
C GLN A 69 -6.94 10.91 2.29
N TYR A 70 -7.71 9.83 2.11
CA TYR A 70 -7.19 8.55 1.66
C TYR A 70 -6.71 8.60 0.20
N ASP A 71 -7.49 9.22 -0.69
CA ASP A 71 -7.10 9.43 -2.09
C ASP A 71 -5.87 10.33 -2.22
N ALA A 72 -5.70 11.28 -1.30
CA ALA A 72 -4.50 12.14 -1.22
C ALA A 72 -3.25 11.40 -0.75
N LEU A 73 -3.36 10.16 -0.23
CA LEU A 73 -2.20 9.33 0.10
C LEU A 73 -1.48 8.83 -1.15
N LEU A 74 -2.14 8.82 -2.31
CA LEU A 74 -1.56 8.47 -3.60
C LEU A 74 -1.23 9.74 -4.40
N THR A 75 -0.11 9.75 -5.10
CA THR A 75 0.17 10.82 -6.06
C THR A 75 -0.75 10.69 -7.27
N GLU A 76 -0.81 11.74 -8.11
CA GLU A 76 -1.56 11.68 -9.36
C GLU A 76 -1.06 10.57 -10.30
N ASP A 77 0.26 10.42 -10.42
CA ASP A 77 0.88 9.36 -11.22
C ASP A 77 0.52 7.97 -10.71
N GLU A 78 0.52 7.78 -9.39
CA GLU A 78 0.18 6.49 -8.78
C GLU A 78 -1.30 6.15 -8.98
N ARG A 79 -2.19 7.14 -8.85
CA ARG A 79 -3.61 6.96 -9.16
C ARG A 79 -3.83 6.57 -10.62
N ALA A 80 -3.09 7.20 -11.54
CA ALA A 80 -3.13 6.86 -12.96
C ALA A 80 -2.54 5.47 -13.28
N ALA A 81 -1.56 5.02 -12.47
CA ALA A 81 -0.92 3.72 -12.61
C ALA A 81 -1.65 2.55 -11.89
N LEU A 82 -2.77 2.82 -11.21
CA LEU A 82 -3.57 1.77 -10.58
C LEU A 82 -4.14 0.83 -11.63
N ILE A 83 -3.95 -0.47 -11.41
CA ILE A 83 -4.58 -1.53 -12.19
C ILE A 83 -5.66 -2.23 -11.37
N PRO A 84 -6.80 -2.61 -11.97
CA PRO A 84 -7.90 -3.25 -11.24
C PRO A 84 -7.57 -4.68 -10.80
N ASP A 85 -6.75 -5.37 -11.57
CA ASP A 85 -6.41 -6.78 -11.37
C ASP A 85 -4.93 -7.01 -11.64
N LEU A 86 -4.31 -7.86 -10.82
CA LEU A 86 -2.98 -8.40 -11.12
C LEU A 86 -3.10 -9.54 -12.13
N PRO A 87 -2.12 -9.69 -13.04
CA PRO A 87 -1.98 -10.89 -13.85
C PRO A 87 -1.98 -12.16 -12.98
N ALA A 88 -2.47 -13.28 -13.53
CA ALA A 88 -2.69 -14.52 -12.78
C ALA A 88 -1.41 -15.14 -12.15
N GLU A 89 -0.24 -14.71 -12.61
CA GLU A 89 1.08 -15.10 -12.10
C GLU A 89 1.40 -14.53 -10.70
N TRP A 90 0.70 -13.49 -10.25
CA TRP A 90 0.89 -12.89 -8.94
C TRP A 90 0.24 -13.73 -7.83
N LYS A 91 0.97 -14.03 -6.75
CA LYS A 91 0.47 -14.83 -5.63
C LYS A 91 0.43 -14.00 -4.34
N PRO A 92 -0.73 -13.90 -3.67
CA PRO A 92 -0.76 -13.38 -2.30
C PRO A 92 0.06 -14.33 -1.40
N GLU A 93 0.85 -13.76 -0.48
CA GLU A 93 1.53 -14.53 0.58
C GLU A 93 0.50 -15.09 1.58
#